data_AF-A0A7K4RGM2-F1
#
_entry.id   AF-A0A7K4RGM2-F1
#
_cell.length_a   1.000
_cell.length_b   1.000
_cell.length_c   1.000
_cell.angle_alpha   90.00
_cell.angle_beta   90.00
_cell.angle_gamma   90.00
#
_symmetry.space_group_name_H-M   'P 1'
#
loop_
_entity.id
_entity.type
_entity.pdbx_description
1 polymer ?
#
loop_
_entity_poly.entity_id
_entity_poly.type
_entity_poly.pdbx_seq_one_letter_code
_entity_poly.pdbx_strand_id
1 'polypeptide(L)'
;QLRSTVSQFGATGEPTRQILDYIWSSHILLPSDYGTPAAVLQPATHGSLGLDLAAAITVTILTTEPHLIPTNVKGPLIIQGQAMGGLIIGRSSLSLSGLFVIPGLIDADYSGEFKIMAYTLFPPVRIEKSQRIAQLIPLPQMTQSLLPMSTTSRGEKGFGSTGDNVLLTVDLSSRPKQKISLQWGIEKCMLTALLDTGADSSIVSPQNWP
;
A
#
# COMPACT_ATOMS: atom_id res chain seq x y z
N GLN A 1 6.06 -13.49 19.13
CA GLN A 1 7.45 -13.87 19.46
C GLN A 1 8.47 -12.81 19.02
N LEU A 2 8.51 -12.37 17.75
CA LEU A 2 9.45 -11.31 17.31
C LEU A 2 9.34 -9.97 18.07
N ARG A 3 8.11 -9.50 18.36
CA ARG A 3 7.89 -8.24 19.11
C ARG A 3 8.42 -8.26 20.55
N SER A 4 8.33 -9.40 21.25
CA SER A 4 8.84 -9.52 22.63
C SER A 4 10.37 -9.56 22.66
N THR A 5 11.00 -10.20 21.68
CA THR A 5 12.46 -10.29 21.58
C THR A 5 13.09 -8.92 21.29
N VAL A 6 12.51 -8.12 20.40
CA VAL A 6 13.02 -6.77 20.07
C VAL A 6 12.91 -5.81 21.26
N SER A 7 11.82 -5.88 22.03
CA SER A 7 11.64 -5.09 23.25
C SER A 7 12.59 -5.48 24.38
N GLN A 8 13.05 -6.73 24.42
CA GLN A 8 13.87 -7.26 25.50
C GLN A 8 15.37 -7.08 25.27
N PHE A 9 15.83 -7.06 24.01
CA PHE A 9 17.26 -7.00 23.67
C PHE A 9 17.71 -5.72 22.96
N GLY A 10 16.79 -4.92 22.42
CA GLY A 10 17.09 -3.66 21.72
C GLY A 10 17.79 -3.87 20.37
N ALA A 11 17.30 -3.19 19.32
CA ALA A 11 17.97 -3.15 18.02
C ALA A 11 18.72 -1.81 17.88
N THR A 12 20.05 -1.84 17.96
CA THR A 12 20.88 -0.62 17.95
C THR A 12 21.47 -0.27 16.59
N GLY A 13 21.39 -1.19 15.62
CA GLY A 13 21.90 -0.99 14.26
C GLY A 13 20.86 -0.37 13.31
N GLU A 14 21.26 0.68 12.58
CA GLU A 14 20.44 1.42 11.61
C GLU A 14 19.84 0.52 10.49
N PRO A 15 20.58 -0.46 9.92
CA PRO A 15 20.02 -1.41 8.95
C PRO A 15 18.95 -2.33 9.54
N THR A 16 19.11 -2.73 10.81
CA THR A 16 18.13 -3.56 11.52
C THR A 16 16.87 -2.76 11.81
N ARG A 17 17.02 -1.46 12.11
CA ARG A 17 15.91 -0.53 12.30
C ARG A 17 15.13 -0.34 11.01
N GLN A 18 15.82 -0.10 9.88
CA GLN A 18 15.18 0.01 8.56
C GLN A 18 14.47 -1.27 8.12
N ILE A 19 15.04 -2.45 8.37
CA ILE A 19 14.38 -3.73 8.08
C ILE A 19 13.14 -3.94 8.95
N LEU A 20 13.22 -3.56 10.24
CA LEU A 20 12.08 -3.66 11.13
C LEU A 20 11.00 -2.65 10.76
N ASP A 21 11.36 -1.41 10.43
CA ASP A 21 10.44 -0.40 9.91
C ASP A 21 9.83 -0.84 8.57
N TYR A 22 10.61 -1.48 7.70
CA TYR A 22 10.12 -2.11 6.48
C TYR A 22 9.16 -3.26 6.76
N ILE A 23 9.43 -4.14 7.76
CA ILE A 23 8.54 -5.23 8.16
C ILE A 23 7.30 -4.72 8.90
N TRP A 24 7.37 -3.59 9.60
CA TRP A 24 6.24 -2.99 10.30
C TRP A 24 5.36 -2.14 9.37
N SER A 25 5.95 -1.51 8.35
CA SER A 25 5.24 -0.81 7.26
C SER A 25 4.69 -1.79 6.22
N SER A 26 5.42 -2.86 5.92
CA SER A 26 4.94 -3.98 5.10
C SER A 26 4.07 -4.87 5.97
N HIS A 27 2.78 -4.57 6.06
CA HIS A 27 1.80 -5.35 6.83
C HIS A 27 1.79 -6.83 6.44
N ILE A 28 2.66 -7.65 7.05
CA ILE A 28 2.61 -9.11 6.98
C ILE A 28 1.42 -9.53 7.85
N LEU A 29 0.29 -9.78 7.19
CA LEU A 29 -0.93 -10.29 7.83
C LEU A 29 -0.63 -11.68 8.41
N LEU A 30 -0.89 -11.87 9.70
CA LEU A 30 -0.75 -13.18 10.33
C LEU A 30 -2.05 -13.97 10.13
N PRO A 31 -2.00 -15.31 9.96
CA PRO A 31 -3.20 -16.14 9.79
C PRO A 31 -4.27 -15.96 10.88
N SER A 32 -3.87 -15.56 12.09
CA SER A 32 -4.76 -15.29 13.22
C SER A 32 -5.61 -14.02 13.07
N ASP A 33 -5.27 -13.12 12.14
CA ASP A 33 -6.00 -11.85 11.94
C ASP A 33 -7.32 -12.05 11.15
N TYR A 34 -7.53 -13.25 10.58
CA TYR A 34 -8.68 -13.63 9.76
C TYR A 34 -9.87 -14.23 10.51
N GLY A 35 -9.86 -14.22 11.86
CA GLY A 35 -10.85 -14.94 12.69
C GLY A 35 -12.20 -14.24 12.95
N THR A 36 -12.46 -13.05 12.40
CA THR A 36 -13.73 -12.32 12.61
C THR A 36 -14.61 -12.39 11.36
N PRO A 37 -15.93 -12.59 11.49
CA PRO A 37 -16.84 -12.52 10.35
C PRO A 37 -16.61 -11.24 9.57
N ALA A 38 -16.55 -11.33 8.23
CA ALA A 38 -16.46 -10.16 7.37
C ALA A 38 -17.54 -9.16 7.80
N ALA A 39 -17.15 -7.89 8.02
CA ALA A 39 -18.10 -6.86 8.38
C ALA A 39 -19.22 -6.84 7.33
N VAL A 40 -20.47 -6.99 7.78
CA VAL A 40 -21.62 -7.01 6.87
C VAL A 40 -21.71 -5.64 6.20
N LEU A 41 -21.60 -5.62 4.88
CA LEU A 41 -21.80 -4.41 4.09
C LEU A 41 -23.27 -4.00 4.21
N GLN A 42 -23.51 -2.84 4.83
CA GLN A 42 -24.86 -2.30 4.98
C GLN A 42 -24.88 -0.80 4.70
N PRO A 43 -25.98 -0.31 4.09
CA PRO A 43 -26.23 1.12 4.01
C PRO A 43 -26.56 1.67 5.41
N ALA A 44 -26.14 2.90 5.69
CA ALA A 44 -26.46 3.55 6.96
C ALA A 44 -27.96 3.90 7.10
N THR A 45 -28.60 4.22 5.97
CA THR A 45 -30.02 4.58 5.88
C THR A 45 -30.59 4.08 4.55
N HIS A 46 -31.93 4.08 4.41
CA HIS A 46 -32.60 3.70 3.16
C HIS A 46 -32.20 4.56 1.94
N GLY A 47 -31.78 5.81 2.15
CA GLY A 47 -31.32 6.71 1.08
C GLY A 47 -29.80 6.70 0.87
N SER A 48 -29.07 5.85 1.60
CA SER A 48 -27.60 5.80 1.49
C SER A 48 -27.19 5.13 0.18
N LEU A 49 -26.31 5.81 -0.55
CA LEU A 49 -25.68 5.25 -1.76
C LEU A 49 -24.57 4.25 -1.42
N GLY A 50 -23.90 4.46 -0.29
CA GLY A 50 -22.72 3.72 0.10
C GLY A 50 -22.97 2.66 1.16
N LEU A 51 -22.16 1.61 1.08
CA LEU A 51 -22.03 0.56 2.08
C LEU A 51 -20.79 0.86 2.91
N ASP A 52 -20.94 1.03 4.23
CA ASP A 52 -19.78 1.38 5.06
C ASP A 52 -18.72 0.26 5.05
N LEU A 53 -17.45 0.65 4.91
CA LEU A 53 -16.29 -0.22 5.01
C LEU A 53 -15.49 0.09 6.28
N ALA A 54 -15.18 -0.98 7.03
CA ALA A 54 -14.44 -0.91 8.28
C ALA A 54 -13.02 -1.47 8.16
N ALA A 55 -12.10 -0.95 8.96
CA ALA A 55 -10.76 -1.51 9.08
C ALA A 55 -10.84 -2.91 9.74
N ALA A 56 -10.20 -3.91 9.14
CA ALA A 56 -10.15 -5.27 9.68
C ALA A 56 -9.19 -5.40 10.88
N ILE A 57 -8.23 -4.48 10.98
CA ILE A 57 -7.20 -4.43 12.03
C ILE A 57 -7.07 -3.00 12.55
N THR A 58 -6.53 -2.85 13.76
CA THR A 58 -6.12 -1.54 14.27
C THR A 58 -4.84 -1.10 13.55
N VAL A 59 -4.86 0.12 12.98
CA VAL A 59 -3.73 0.72 12.26
C VAL A 59 -3.41 2.08 12.87
N THR A 60 -2.12 2.43 12.94
CA THR A 60 -1.69 3.80 13.27
C THR A 60 -0.89 4.33 12.09
N ILE A 61 -1.40 5.38 11.45
CA ILE A 61 -0.73 6.07 10.35
C ILE A 61 0.20 7.12 10.95
N LEU A 62 1.50 6.97 10.72
CA LEU A 62 2.56 7.81 11.31
C LEU A 62 3.16 8.81 10.31
N THR A 63 2.89 8.67 9.01
CA THR A 63 3.41 9.52 7.95
C THR A 63 2.27 10.07 7.10
N THR A 64 2.59 10.97 6.17
CA THR A 64 1.63 11.47 5.18
C THR A 64 1.51 10.58 3.95
N GLU A 65 2.19 9.43 3.93
CA GLU A 65 2.18 8.50 2.80
C GLU A 65 0.90 7.64 2.78
N PRO A 66 0.44 7.19 1.61
CA PRO A 66 -0.69 6.27 1.52
C PRO A 66 -0.44 4.94 2.24
N HIS A 67 -1.41 4.50 3.04
CA HIS A 67 -1.41 3.24 3.76
C HIS A 67 -2.56 2.36 3.25
N LEU A 68 -2.28 1.07 3.10
CA LEU A 68 -3.26 0.10 2.65
C LEU A 68 -3.89 -0.63 3.83
N ILE A 69 -5.18 -0.39 4.07
CA ILE A 69 -5.91 -0.90 5.23
C ILE A 69 -6.85 -2.03 4.80
N PRO A 70 -6.71 -3.26 5.34
CA PRO A 70 -7.58 -4.38 5.00
C PRO A 70 -9.00 -4.18 5.56
N THR A 71 -9.99 -4.83 4.94
CA THR A 71 -11.41 -4.78 5.36
C THR A 71 -12.03 -6.14 5.65
N ASN A 72 -11.36 -7.24 5.29
CA ASN A 72 -11.90 -8.61 5.25
C ASN A 72 -13.14 -8.79 4.37
N VAL A 73 -13.55 -7.76 3.61
CA VAL A 73 -14.60 -7.88 2.60
C VAL A 73 -13.96 -8.38 1.31
N LYS A 74 -14.49 -9.46 0.74
CA LYS A 74 -14.00 -10.03 -0.52
C LYS A 74 -15.06 -9.90 -1.61
N GLY A 75 -14.60 -9.69 -2.84
CA GLY A 75 -15.46 -9.73 -4.01
C GLY A 75 -15.76 -11.16 -4.48
N PRO A 76 -16.55 -11.30 -5.55
CA PRO A 76 -17.21 -10.22 -6.29
C PRO A 76 -18.30 -9.51 -5.47
N LEU A 77 -18.52 -8.22 -5.72
CA LEU A 77 -19.59 -7.47 -5.07
C LEU A 77 -20.94 -7.90 -5.66
N ILE A 78 -21.73 -8.63 -4.88
CA ILE A 78 -23.07 -9.07 -5.28
C ILE A 78 -24.14 -8.20 -4.63
N ILE A 79 -24.90 -7.47 -5.44
CA ILE A 79 -26.06 -6.69 -5.00
C ILE A 79 -27.30 -7.24 -5.71
N GLN A 80 -28.32 -7.65 -4.94
CA GLN A 80 -29.58 -8.20 -5.47
C GLN A 80 -29.36 -9.35 -6.48
N GLY A 81 -28.34 -10.19 -6.25
CA GLY A 81 -28.02 -11.33 -7.11
C GLY A 81 -27.21 -11.00 -8.37
N GLN A 82 -26.82 -9.74 -8.58
CA GLN A 82 -26.00 -9.31 -9.71
C GLN A 82 -24.60 -8.90 -9.26
N ALA A 83 -23.59 -9.29 -10.05
CA ALA A 83 -22.22 -8.82 -9.87
C ALA A 83 -22.11 -7.36 -10.32
N MET A 84 -21.53 -6.53 -9.46
CA MET A 84 -21.39 -5.09 -9.64
C MET A 84 -19.93 -4.69 -9.45
N GLY A 85 -19.52 -3.61 -10.10
CA GLY A 85 -18.30 -2.90 -9.70
C GLY A 85 -18.58 -2.05 -8.46
N GLY A 86 -17.56 -1.36 -7.97
CA GLY A 86 -17.74 -0.42 -6.88
C GLY A 86 -16.66 0.64 -6.77
N LEU A 87 -17.03 1.79 -6.20
CA LEU A 87 -16.13 2.89 -5.91
C LEU A 87 -15.97 3.04 -4.40
N ILE A 88 -14.76 2.86 -3.90
CA ILE A 88 -14.39 3.11 -2.51
C ILE A 88 -14.03 4.59 -2.37
N ILE A 89 -14.73 5.30 -1.47
CA ILE A 89 -14.46 6.70 -1.15
C ILE A 89 -14.45 6.93 0.37
N GLY A 90 -13.86 8.04 0.79
CA GLY A 90 -13.82 8.44 2.20
C GLY A 90 -15.20 8.80 2.76
N ARG A 91 -15.33 8.70 4.09
CA ARG A 91 -16.49 9.23 4.81
C ARG A 91 -16.22 10.72 5.09
N SER A 92 -17.18 11.59 4.75
CA SER A 92 -17.00 13.05 4.83
C SER A 92 -16.57 13.54 6.23
N SER A 93 -17.09 12.93 7.29
CA SER A 93 -16.71 13.26 8.68
C SER A 93 -15.24 13.00 9.00
N LEU A 94 -14.64 11.98 8.36
CA LEU A 94 -13.23 11.62 8.56
C LEU A 94 -12.30 12.47 7.70
N SER A 95 -12.73 12.82 6.49
CA SER A 95 -12.02 13.80 5.66
C SER A 95 -11.88 15.13 6.39
N LEU A 96 -12.93 15.59 7.08
CA LEU A 96 -12.87 16.80 7.91
C LEU A 96 -11.88 16.65 9.08
N SER A 97 -11.70 15.44 9.59
CA SER A 97 -10.75 15.11 10.67
C SER A 97 -9.31 14.90 10.17
N GLY A 98 -9.04 15.10 8.88
CA GLY A 98 -7.71 14.97 8.28
C GLY A 98 -7.34 13.56 7.84
N LEU A 99 -8.26 12.61 7.82
CA LEU A 99 -8.07 11.26 7.25
C LEU A 99 -8.74 11.18 5.87
N PHE A 100 -7.93 11.02 4.84
CA PHE A 100 -8.39 11.00 3.45
C PHE A 100 -8.25 9.60 2.87
N VAL A 101 -9.26 9.17 2.11
CA VAL A 101 -9.24 7.92 1.36
C VAL A 101 -8.99 8.24 -0.09
N ILE A 102 -7.98 7.62 -0.68
CA ILE A 102 -7.72 7.67 -2.12
C ILE A 102 -8.80 6.81 -2.80
N PRO A 103 -9.52 7.34 -3.80
CA PRO A 103 -10.55 6.57 -4.49
C PRO A 103 -10.03 5.24 -5.03
N GLY A 104 -10.75 4.17 -4.73
CA GLY A 104 -10.44 2.82 -5.22
C GLY A 104 -11.55 2.30 -6.12
N LEU A 105 -11.20 1.81 -7.31
CA LEU A 105 -12.14 1.13 -8.21
C LEU A 105 -12.05 -0.39 -8.00
N ILE A 106 -13.20 -1.00 -7.75
CA ILE A 106 -13.39 -2.45 -7.66
C ILE A 106 -14.10 -2.89 -8.94
N ASP A 107 -13.43 -3.73 -9.73
CA ASP A 107 -14.03 -4.33 -10.93
C ASP A 107 -15.06 -5.40 -10.54
N ALA A 108 -16.06 -5.62 -11.40
CA ALA A 108 -17.15 -6.57 -11.12
C ALA A 108 -16.67 -8.02 -11.02
N ASP A 109 -15.56 -8.36 -11.67
CA ASP A 109 -14.92 -9.68 -11.64
C ASP A 109 -13.75 -9.77 -10.64
N TYR A 110 -13.55 -8.73 -9.80
CA TYR A 110 -12.55 -8.76 -8.74
C TYR A 110 -12.98 -9.70 -7.62
N SER A 111 -12.20 -10.74 -7.36
CA SER A 111 -12.46 -11.75 -6.31
C SER A 111 -11.59 -11.58 -5.06
N GLY A 112 -10.69 -10.59 -5.07
CA GLY A 112 -9.79 -10.31 -3.96
C GLY A 112 -10.46 -9.55 -2.83
N GLU A 113 -9.65 -9.24 -1.81
CA GLU A 113 -10.07 -8.42 -0.68
C GLU A 113 -10.14 -6.94 -1.07
N PHE A 114 -11.25 -6.28 -0.73
CA PHE A 114 -11.37 -4.84 -0.83
C PHE A 114 -10.48 -4.20 0.24
N LYS A 115 -9.56 -3.32 -0.17
CA LYS A 115 -8.69 -2.61 0.76
C LYS A 115 -8.87 -1.11 0.58
N ILE A 116 -8.68 -0.38 1.68
CA ILE A 116 -8.86 1.07 1.75
C ILE A 116 -7.46 1.69 1.68
N MET A 117 -7.20 2.49 0.65
CA MET A 117 -6.00 3.32 0.58
C MET A 117 -6.28 4.62 1.31
N ALA A 118 -5.61 4.87 2.42
CA ALA A 118 -5.83 6.07 3.23
C ALA A 118 -4.53 6.77 3.57
N TYR A 119 -4.56 8.09 3.66
CA TYR A 119 -3.46 8.91 4.15
C TYR A 119 -4.01 9.98 5.08
N THR A 120 -3.14 10.59 5.88
CA THR A 120 -3.51 11.73 6.72
C THR A 120 -2.61 12.92 6.46
N LEU A 121 -3.17 14.14 6.59
CA LEU A 121 -2.39 15.37 6.57
C LEU A 121 -1.71 15.65 7.92
N PHE A 122 -2.21 15.05 9.01
CA PHE A 122 -1.80 15.37 10.39
C PHE A 122 -1.52 14.09 11.18
N PRO A 123 -0.43 13.37 10.91
CA PRO A 123 -0.06 12.20 11.70
C PRO A 123 0.32 12.60 13.15
N PRO A 124 0.11 11.72 14.15
CA PRO A 124 -0.39 10.35 14.01
C PRO A 124 -1.93 10.27 14.01
N VAL A 125 -2.48 9.36 13.18
CA VAL A 125 -3.91 8.99 13.22
C VAL A 125 -4.05 7.52 13.55
N ARG A 126 -4.81 7.21 14.61
CA ARG A 126 -5.13 5.85 15.02
C ARG A 126 -6.53 5.47 14.54
N ILE A 127 -6.61 4.34 13.84
CA ILE A 127 -7.85 3.74 13.35
C ILE A 127 -8.01 2.42 14.08
N GLU A 128 -9.10 2.27 14.83
CA GLU A 128 -9.36 1.03 15.54
C GLU A 128 -9.95 -0.04 14.62
N LYS A 129 -9.71 -1.31 14.97
CA LYS A 129 -10.40 -2.44 14.33
C LYS A 129 -11.91 -2.20 14.37
N SER A 130 -12.57 -2.52 13.26
CA SER A 130 -14.00 -2.34 13.03
C SER A 130 -14.48 -0.88 12.95
N GLN A 131 -13.57 0.11 12.99
CA GLN A 131 -13.93 1.51 12.73
C GLN A 131 -14.24 1.69 11.24
N ARG A 132 -15.43 2.24 10.95
CA ARG A 132 -15.89 2.52 9.58
C ARG A 132 -15.18 3.75 9.05
N ILE A 133 -14.28 3.57 8.08
CA ILE A 133 -13.41 4.65 7.58
C ILE A 133 -13.65 5.04 6.11
N ALA A 134 -14.28 4.16 5.35
CA ALA A 134 -14.63 4.40 3.95
C ALA A 134 -16.06 3.92 3.69
N GLN A 135 -16.54 4.14 2.48
CA GLN A 135 -17.79 3.61 1.98
C GLN A 135 -17.59 3.11 0.55
N LEU A 136 -18.25 2.00 0.22
CA LEU A 136 -18.29 1.40 -1.11
C LEU A 136 -19.59 1.81 -1.79
N ILE A 137 -19.50 2.49 -2.92
CA ILE A 137 -20.64 2.83 -3.77
C ILE A 137 -20.74 1.77 -4.87
N PRO A 138 -21.79 0.92 -4.90
CA PRO A 138 -21.98 -0.04 -5.99
C PRO A 138 -22.20 0.67 -7.33
N LEU A 139 -21.56 0.19 -8.40
CA LEU A 139 -21.65 0.75 -9.75
C LEU A 139 -21.96 -0.35 -10.78
N PRO A 140 -22.91 -0.13 -11.69
CA PRO A 140 -23.17 -1.08 -12.78
C PRO A 140 -21.99 -1.13 -13.75
N GLN A 141 -21.68 -2.31 -14.28
CA GLN A 141 -20.65 -2.49 -15.30
C GLN A 141 -21.19 -2.07 -16.68
N MET A 142 -21.05 -0.79 -17.03
CA MET A 142 -21.51 -0.27 -18.32
C MET A 142 -20.71 -0.79 -19.53
N THR A 143 -19.56 -1.43 -19.31
CA THR A 143 -18.67 -1.97 -20.35
C THR A 143 -18.89 -3.45 -20.65
N GLN A 144 -19.87 -4.11 -20.01
CA GLN A 144 -20.04 -5.57 -20.09
C GLN A 144 -20.25 -6.10 -21.52
N SER A 145 -20.86 -5.31 -22.40
CA SER A 145 -21.10 -5.69 -23.80
C SER A 145 -19.91 -5.44 -24.73
N LEU A 146 -18.85 -4.80 -24.24
CA LEU A 146 -17.65 -4.52 -25.02
C LEU A 146 -16.69 -5.71 -24.97
N LEU A 147 -16.02 -5.98 -26.09
CA LEU A 147 -14.99 -7.02 -26.15
C LEU A 147 -13.73 -6.56 -25.39
N PRO A 148 -13.24 -7.32 -24.39
CA PRO A 148 -12.04 -6.96 -23.66
C PRO A 148 -10.79 -7.19 -24.49
N MET A 149 -9.75 -6.39 -24.27
CA MET A 149 -8.45 -6.56 -24.95
C MET A 149 -7.65 -7.78 -24.46
N SER A 150 -7.96 -8.29 -23.26
CA SER A 150 -7.41 -9.52 -22.69
C SER A 150 -8.55 -10.45 -22.29
N THR A 151 -8.34 -11.76 -22.42
CA THR A 151 -9.28 -12.79 -21.97
C THR A 151 -9.10 -13.16 -20.49
N THR A 152 -8.07 -12.65 -19.81
CA THR A 152 -7.85 -12.94 -18.40
C THR A 152 -8.72 -12.08 -17.51
N SER A 153 -9.52 -12.72 -16.65
CA SER A 153 -10.23 -12.03 -15.57
C SER A 153 -9.26 -11.36 -14.60
N ARG A 154 -9.75 -10.35 -13.88
CA ARG A 154 -8.98 -9.65 -12.87
C ARG A 154 -8.56 -10.60 -11.73
N GLY A 155 -9.48 -11.43 -11.27
CA GLY A 155 -9.26 -12.37 -10.17
C GLY A 155 -8.92 -11.65 -8.86
N GLU A 156 -7.95 -12.15 -8.10
CA GLU A 156 -7.51 -11.54 -6.83
C GLU A 156 -6.44 -10.45 -6.99
N LYS A 157 -5.98 -10.22 -8.23
CA LYS A 157 -4.87 -9.34 -8.55
C LYS A 157 -5.28 -7.86 -8.45
N GLY A 158 -4.81 -7.15 -7.42
CA GLY A 158 -5.06 -5.72 -7.17
C GLY A 158 -3.78 -4.91 -7.03
N PHE A 159 -3.89 -3.57 -6.93
CA PHE A 159 -2.78 -2.65 -6.57
C PHE A 159 -1.52 -2.76 -7.47
N GLY A 160 -1.66 -2.50 -8.76
CA GLY A 160 -0.52 -2.48 -9.70
C GLY A 160 -0.22 -3.82 -10.39
N SER A 161 -1.09 -4.81 -10.26
CA SER A 161 -0.91 -6.15 -10.84
C SER A 161 -1.07 -6.25 -12.37
N THR A 162 -1.50 -5.17 -13.03
CA THR A 162 -1.81 -5.12 -14.47
C THR A 162 -1.26 -3.82 -15.04
N GLY A 163 0.06 -3.71 -15.19
CA GLY A 163 0.68 -2.56 -15.84
C GLY A 163 2.18 -2.42 -15.59
N ASP A 164 2.79 -1.49 -16.32
CA ASP A 164 4.15 -1.01 -16.06
C ASP A 164 4.20 -0.33 -14.69
N ASN A 165 5.17 -0.71 -13.86
CA ASN A 165 5.38 -0.06 -12.57
C ASN A 165 5.79 1.40 -12.82
N VAL A 166 4.94 2.36 -12.43
CA VAL A 166 5.37 3.75 -12.34
C VAL A 166 6.34 3.86 -11.18
N LEU A 167 7.63 3.84 -11.50
CA LEU A 167 8.71 4.04 -10.55
C LEU A 167 8.82 5.54 -10.27
N LEU A 168 8.68 5.92 -9.00
CA LEU A 168 9.01 7.26 -8.51
C LEU A 168 10.55 7.40 -8.42
N THR A 169 11.21 7.27 -9.57
CA THR A 169 12.65 7.37 -9.69
C THR A 169 13.03 8.66 -10.42
N VAL A 170 14.20 9.21 -10.07
CA VAL A 170 14.82 10.28 -10.83
C VAL A 170 15.66 9.62 -11.92
N ASP A 171 15.50 10.06 -13.17
CA ASP A 171 16.42 9.62 -14.21
C ASP A 171 17.84 10.12 -13.89
N LEU A 172 18.74 9.17 -13.61
CA LEU A 172 20.13 9.43 -13.27
C LEU A 172 21.02 9.53 -14.51
N SER A 173 20.48 9.34 -15.72
CA SER A 173 21.25 9.35 -16.98
C SER A 173 21.92 10.69 -17.24
N SER A 174 21.25 11.78 -16.89
CA SER A 174 21.67 13.18 -17.10
C SER A 174 22.46 13.77 -15.93
N ARG A 175 22.58 13.05 -14.81
CA ARG A 175 23.29 13.54 -13.62
C ARG A 175 24.80 13.65 -13.87
N PRO A 176 25.48 14.69 -13.36
CA PRO A 176 26.91 14.86 -13.52
C PRO A 176 27.66 13.64 -12.98
N LYS A 177 28.63 13.15 -13.77
CA LYS A 177 29.47 12.02 -13.41
C LYS A 177 30.91 12.48 -13.30
N GLN A 178 31.63 11.94 -12.33
CA GLN A 178 33.05 12.20 -12.15
C GLN A 178 33.83 10.90 -12.02
N LYS A 179 34.99 10.84 -12.66
CA LYS A 179 35.96 9.78 -12.40
C LYS A 179 36.56 10.02 -11.02
N ILE A 180 36.34 9.07 -10.12
CA ILE A 180 36.89 9.06 -8.77
C ILE A 180 37.85 7.88 -8.63
N SER A 181 38.78 8.02 -7.69
CA SER A 181 39.64 6.92 -7.29
C SER A 181 39.22 6.44 -5.91
N LEU A 182 38.96 5.15 -5.78
CA LEU A 182 38.78 4.50 -4.50
C LEU A 182 40.07 3.78 -4.13
N GLN A 183 40.47 3.90 -2.87
CA GLN A 183 41.65 3.24 -2.33
C GLN A 183 41.28 2.54 -1.03
N TRP A 184 41.64 1.27 -0.91
CA TRP A 184 41.53 0.50 0.32
C TRP A 184 42.86 -0.19 0.59
N GLY A 185 43.55 0.25 1.65
CA GLY A 185 44.94 -0.15 1.90
C GLY A 185 45.85 0.25 0.73
N ILE A 186 46.47 -0.75 0.09
CA ILE A 186 47.35 -0.59 -1.08
C ILE A 186 46.62 -0.74 -2.42
N GLU A 187 45.38 -1.21 -2.39
CA GLU A 187 44.59 -1.46 -3.60
C GLU A 187 43.88 -0.19 -4.03
N LYS A 188 43.87 0.06 -5.33
CA LYS A 188 43.30 1.27 -5.93
C LYS A 188 42.51 0.91 -7.17
N CYS A 189 41.26 1.38 -7.23
CA CYS A 189 40.46 1.30 -8.44
C CYS A 189 39.99 2.70 -8.88
N MET A 190 39.68 2.81 -10.16
CA MET A 190 39.11 4.01 -10.77
C MET A 190 37.69 3.68 -11.19
N LEU A 191 36.72 4.48 -10.77
CA LEU A 191 35.33 4.31 -11.19
C LEU A 191 34.67 5.65 -11.49
N THR A 192 33.59 5.59 -12.27
CA THR A 192 32.80 6.78 -12.60
C THR A 192 31.61 6.84 -11.65
N ALA A 193 31.61 7.82 -10.75
CA ALA A 193 30.55 8.02 -9.76
C ALA A 193 29.61 9.15 -10.16
N LEU A 194 28.37 9.07 -9.70
CA LEU A 194 27.39 10.17 -9.78
C LEU A 194 27.74 11.22 -8.71
N LEU A 195 27.72 12.49 -9.07
CA LEU A 195 27.93 13.60 -8.15
C LEU A 195 26.60 14.08 -7.56
N ASP A 196 26.67 14.61 -6.33
CA ASP A 196 25.60 15.38 -5.68
C ASP A 196 24.25 14.64 -5.65
N THR A 197 24.30 13.36 -5.25
CA THR A 197 23.10 12.53 -5.06
C THR A 197 22.43 12.74 -3.70
N GLY A 198 23.06 13.51 -2.80
CA GLY A 198 22.62 13.66 -1.40
C GLY A 198 22.73 12.37 -0.58
N ALA A 199 23.46 11.37 -1.08
CA ALA A 199 23.64 10.09 -0.41
C ALA A 199 24.84 10.14 0.56
N ASP A 200 24.62 9.73 1.80
CA ASP A 200 25.69 9.60 2.82
C ASP A 200 26.50 8.31 2.66
N SER A 201 26.04 7.40 1.81
CA SER A 201 26.70 6.12 1.52
C SER A 201 26.83 5.90 0.02
N SER A 202 27.96 5.31 -0.38
CA SER A 202 28.26 4.94 -1.77
C SER A 202 28.25 3.43 -1.91
N ILE A 203 27.46 2.91 -2.85
CA ILE A 203 27.41 1.48 -3.15
C ILE A 203 28.24 1.23 -4.41
N VAL A 204 29.22 0.33 -4.32
CA VAL A 204 30.04 -0.09 -5.45
C VAL A 204 29.69 -1.54 -5.79
N SER A 205 29.46 -1.82 -7.07
CA SER A 205 29.25 -3.20 -7.54
C SER A 205 30.46 -4.06 -7.18
N PRO A 206 30.28 -5.31 -6.70
CA PRO A 206 31.39 -6.21 -6.41
C PRO A 206 32.34 -6.45 -7.59
N GLN A 207 31.85 -6.29 -8.83
CA GLN A 207 32.66 -6.44 -10.05
C GLN A 207 33.60 -5.25 -10.29
N ASN A 208 33.33 -4.11 -9.66
CA ASN A 208 34.06 -2.86 -9.80
C ASN A 208 34.86 -2.49 -8.54
N TRP A 209 34.76 -3.32 -7.50
CA TRP A 209 35.58 -3.24 -6.29
C TRP A 209 36.86 -4.08 -6.50
N PRO A 210 38.04 -3.60 -6.06
CA PRO A 210 39.26 -4.39 -6.12
C PRO A 210 39.17 -5.69 -5.31
#